data_AF-A0A954YWI3-F1
#
_entry.id   AF-A0A954YWI3-F1
#
_cell.length_a   1.000
_cell.length_b   1.000
_cell.length_c   1.000
_cell.angle_alpha   90.00
_cell.angle_beta   90.00
_cell.angle_gamma   90.00
#
_symmetry.space_group_name_H-M   'P 1'
#
loop_
_entity.id
_entity.type
_entity.pdbx_description
1 polymer ?
#
loop_
_entity_poly.entity_id
_entity_poly.type
_entity_poly.pdbx_seq_one_letter_code
_entity_poly.pdbx_strand_id
1 'polypeptide(L)'
;MFNKAEFGLHHPGNIVPCCKTCNKRVKKADGTYASWIEHLEVICAQRGELDQYPARKAKIAKSIADEGYPQLDEKERHAIRVIANSLYENIKSESGKSLELYKQLHKAFVDSDE
;
A
#
# COMPACT_ATOMS: atom_id res chain seq x y z
N MET A 1 2.87 -6.88 -0.38
CA MET A 1 2.22 -6.56 0.90
C MET A 1 1.57 -5.18 0.81
N PHE A 2 0.24 -5.13 0.85
CA PHE A 2 -0.52 -3.87 0.81
C PHE A 2 -0.24 -3.02 2.05
N ASN A 3 0.06 -1.74 1.87
CA ASN A 3 0.01 -0.78 2.96
C ASN A 3 -1.36 -0.11 2.99
N LYS A 4 -2.40 -0.88 3.32
CA LYS A 4 -3.79 -0.39 3.40
C LYS A 4 -3.94 0.81 4.35
N ALA A 5 -3.06 0.90 5.36
CA ALA A 5 -3.06 1.97 6.36
C ALA A 5 -2.62 3.34 5.80
N GLU A 6 -1.73 3.33 4.79
CA GLU A 6 -1.18 4.54 4.14
C GLU A 6 -1.63 4.68 2.69
N PHE A 7 -2.85 4.22 2.37
CA PHE A 7 -3.49 4.48 1.07
C PHE A 7 -2.74 3.91 -0.14
N GLY A 8 -1.82 2.96 0.07
CA GLY A 8 -1.04 2.36 -1.00
C GLY A 8 -1.86 1.33 -1.80
N LEU A 9 -1.92 1.53 -3.12
CA LEU A 9 -2.34 0.52 -4.09
C LEU A 9 -1.35 -0.67 -4.10
N HIS A 10 -1.75 -1.80 -4.72
CA HIS A 10 -0.84 -2.91 -5.02
C HIS A 10 0.41 -2.37 -5.75
N HIS A 11 1.59 -2.81 -5.31
CA HIS A 11 2.93 -2.55 -5.88
C HIS A 11 2.90 -2.30 -7.40
N PRO A 12 3.36 -1.15 -7.96
CA PRO A 12 4.71 -0.57 -7.79
C PRO A 12 4.75 0.98 -7.66
N GLY A 13 3.61 1.68 -7.65
CA GLY A 13 3.54 3.14 -7.79
C GLY A 13 3.96 3.96 -6.56
N ASN A 14 4.15 3.33 -5.40
CA ASN A 14 4.56 3.98 -4.14
C ASN A 14 5.85 3.39 -3.56
N ILE A 15 6.68 2.73 -4.38
CA ILE A 15 7.99 2.25 -3.93
C ILE A 15 9.00 3.36 -4.22
N VAL A 16 9.46 4.05 -3.19
CA VAL A 16 10.68 4.86 -3.29
C VAL A 16 11.78 3.94 -3.81
N PRO A 17 12.46 4.25 -4.93
CA PRO A 17 13.47 3.38 -5.51
C PRO A 17 14.57 3.17 -4.47
N CYS A 18 14.56 2.00 -3.85
CA CYS A 18 15.46 1.65 -2.79
C CYS A 18 15.91 0.19 -2.96
N CYS A 19 17.06 -0.13 -2.38
CA CYS A 19 17.61 -1.47 -2.44
C CYS A 19 16.67 -2.48 -1.74
N LYS A 20 16.73 -3.77 -2.11
CA LYS A 20 15.90 -4.81 -1.47
C LYS A 20 16.06 -4.83 0.06
N THR A 21 17.28 -4.67 0.55
CA THR A 21 17.59 -4.57 1.98
C THR A 21 16.96 -3.34 2.63
N CYS A 22 16.96 -2.22 1.92
CA CYS A 22 16.39 -0.94 2.33
C CYS A 22 14.85 -1.00 2.37
N ASN A 23 14.24 -1.80 1.49
CA ASN A 23 12.80 -1.92 1.35
C ASN A 23 12.18 -2.89 2.38
N LYS A 24 13.00 -3.47 3.27
CA LYS A 24 12.50 -4.38 4.31
C LYS A 24 11.79 -3.57 5.39
N ARG A 25 10.46 -3.65 5.43
CA ARG A 25 9.63 -2.88 6.38
C ARG A 25 10.04 -3.14 7.83
N VAL A 26 10.15 -2.07 8.60
CA VAL A 26 10.41 -2.11 10.04
C VAL A 26 9.07 -2.05 10.80
N LYS A 27 8.97 -2.81 11.89
CA LYS A 27 7.85 -2.74 12.83
C LYS A 27 8.25 -1.90 14.04
N LYS A 28 7.30 -1.12 14.55
CA LYS A 28 7.41 -0.41 15.83
C LYS A 28 7.22 -1.39 16.99
N ALA A 29 7.49 -0.92 18.21
CA ALA A 29 7.34 -1.71 19.43
C ALA A 29 5.90 -2.20 19.66
N ASP A 30 4.91 -1.46 19.17
CA ASP A 30 3.48 -1.82 19.23
C ASP A 30 3.05 -2.84 18.16
N GLY A 31 3.99 -3.32 17.32
CA GLY A 31 3.73 -4.27 16.24
C GLY A 31 3.19 -3.66 14.94
N THR A 32 2.92 -2.35 14.92
CA THR A 32 2.52 -1.62 13.71
C THR A 32 3.72 -1.39 12.78
N TYR A 33 3.46 -1.10 11.50
CA TYR A 33 4.52 -0.80 10.54
C TYR A 33 4.96 0.67 10.66
N ALA A 34 6.26 0.92 10.53
CA ALA A 34 6.81 2.26 10.43
C ALA A 34 6.31 2.96 9.16
N SER A 35 6.05 4.28 9.27
CA SER A 35 5.84 5.17 8.14
C SER A 35 7.13 5.33 7.34
N TRP A 36 7.06 5.92 6.14
CA TRP A 36 8.26 6.14 5.32
C TRP A 36 9.29 7.06 6.01
N ILE A 37 8.84 8.01 6.83
CA ILE A 37 9.72 8.95 7.57
C ILE A 37 10.48 8.22 8.65
N GLU A 38 9.77 7.46 9.49
CA GLU A 38 10.36 6.66 10.57
C GLU A 38 11.27 5.57 9.99
N HIS A 39 10.86 4.95 8.88
CA HIS A 39 11.65 3.95 8.18
C HIS A 39 12.96 4.55 7.62
N LEU A 40 12.91 5.76 7.06
CA LEU A 40 14.10 6.47 6.57
C LEU A 40 15.10 6.73 7.71
N GLU A 41 14.62 7.16 8.87
CA GLU A 41 15.45 7.40 10.06
C GLU A 41 16.14 6.11 10.53
N VAL A 42 15.38 5.01 10.62
CA VAL A 42 15.93 3.70 11.02
C VAL A 42 17.00 3.24 10.04
N ILE A 43 16.79 3.40 8.74
CA ILE A 43 17.79 3.02 7.72
C ILE A 43 19.06 3.87 7.83
N CYS A 44 18.93 5.19 8.03
CA CYS A 44 20.06 6.07 8.26
C CYS A 44 20.84 5.67 9.52
N ALA A 45 20.15 5.36 10.62
CA ALA A 45 20.75 4.87 11.86
C ALA A 45 21.52 3.56 11.65
N GLN A 46 20.91 2.57 10.98
CA GLN A 46 21.53 1.27 10.73
C GLN A 46 22.80 1.35 9.87
N ARG A 47 22.95 2.42 9.08
CA ARG A 47 24.09 2.64 8.18
C ARG A 47 25.15 3.58 8.76
N GLY A 48 24.88 4.19 9.92
CA GLY A 48 25.72 5.26 10.44
C GLY A 48 25.64 6.56 9.63
N GLU A 49 24.56 6.77 8.87
CA GLU A 49 24.30 7.93 7.99
C GLU A 49 23.23 8.87 8.58
N LEU A 50 23.15 9.00 9.91
CA LEU A 50 22.16 9.85 10.58
C LEU A 50 22.27 11.33 10.21
N ASP A 51 23.48 11.78 9.89
CA ASP A 51 23.77 13.12 9.36
C ASP A 51 23.06 13.39 8.02
N GLN A 52 22.82 12.35 7.21
CA GLN A 52 22.16 12.48 5.91
C GLN A 52 20.63 12.45 5.99
N TYR A 53 20.06 12.05 7.13
CA TYR A 53 18.61 11.93 7.31
C TYR A 53 17.86 13.24 6.97
N PRO A 54 18.26 14.42 7.49
CA PRO A 54 17.56 15.68 7.20
C PRO A 54 17.54 16.00 5.71
N ALA A 55 18.68 15.85 5.03
CA ALA A 55 18.81 16.13 3.60
C ALA A 55 17.95 15.19 2.74
N ARG A 56 17.94 13.89 3.06
CA ARG A 56 17.14 12.89 2.35
C ARG A 56 15.64 13.10 2.57
N LYS A 57 15.23 13.41 3.80
CA LYS A 57 13.85 13.74 4.14
C LYS A 57 13.37 14.97 3.36
N ALA A 58 14.16 16.04 3.34
CA ALA A 58 13.84 17.26 2.60
C ALA A 58 13.70 17.00 1.09
N LYS A 59 14.58 16.18 0.51
CA LYS A 59 14.52 15.81 -0.92
C LYS A 59 13.22 15.08 -1.26
N ILE A 60 12.82 14.10 -0.44
CA ILE A 60 11.58 13.34 -0.67
C ILE A 60 10.36 14.25 -0.47
N ALA A 61 10.32 15.04 0.59
CA ALA A 61 9.22 15.98 0.85
C ALA A 61 9.08 17.01 -0.28
N LYS A 62 10.19 17.53 -0.81
CA LYS A 62 10.20 18.42 -1.97
C LYS A 62 9.64 17.72 -3.20
N SER A 63 10.07 16.50 -3.50
CA SER A 63 9.53 15.74 -4.64
C SER A 63 8.01 15.53 -4.53
N ILE A 64 7.50 15.23 -3.34
CA ILE A 64 6.05 15.08 -3.10
C ILE A 64 5.31 16.41 -3.37
N ALA A 65 5.89 17.53 -2.96
CA ALA A 65 5.32 18.86 -3.20
C ALA A 65 5.38 19.26 -4.69
N ASP A 66 6.53 19.03 -5.35
CA ASP A 66 6.76 19.36 -6.76
C ASP A 66 5.82 18.57 -7.69
N GLU A 67 5.53 17.31 -7.34
CA GLU A 67 4.60 16.44 -8.08
C GLU A 67 3.11 16.70 -7.74
N GLY A 68 2.82 17.73 -6.93
CA GLY A 68 1.45 18.17 -6.67
C GLY A 68 0.60 17.19 -5.86
N TYR A 69 1.21 16.38 -4.99
CA TYR A 69 0.45 15.47 -4.13
C TYR A 69 -0.46 16.28 -3.18
N PRO A 70 -1.73 15.87 -3.00
CA PRO A 70 -2.68 16.62 -2.18
C PRO A 70 -2.27 16.60 -0.71
N GLN A 71 -2.40 17.76 -0.06
CA GLN A 71 -2.28 17.89 1.39
C GLN A 71 -3.61 17.50 2.03
N LEU A 72 -3.72 16.24 2.41
CA LEU A 72 -4.94 15.69 2.99
C LEU A 72 -5.01 15.97 4.48
N ASP A 73 -6.14 16.43 4.98
CA ASP A 73 -6.42 16.51 6.42
C ASP A 73 -6.77 15.13 7.01
N GLU A 74 -7.01 15.05 8.32
CA GLU A 74 -7.31 13.78 8.97
C GLU A 74 -8.65 13.16 8.52
N LYS A 75 -9.65 13.99 8.24
CA LYS A 75 -10.97 13.55 7.80
C LYS A 75 -10.92 13.05 6.36
N GLU A 76 -10.20 13.74 5.49
CA GLU A 76 -9.99 13.35 4.09
C GLU A 76 -9.22 12.02 4.02
N ARG A 77 -8.16 11.89 4.82
CA ARG A 77 -7.45 10.61 4.99
C ARG A 77 -8.40 9.51 5.47
N HIS A 78 -9.25 9.77 6.44
CA HIS A 78 -10.23 8.79 6.90
C HIS A 78 -11.23 8.41 5.80
N ALA A 79 -11.77 9.39 5.07
CA ALA A 79 -12.72 9.16 3.98
C ALA A 79 -12.11 8.29 2.88
N ILE A 80 -10.90 8.60 2.43
CA ILE A 80 -10.18 7.80 1.43
C ILE A 80 -9.98 6.37 1.93
N ARG A 81 -9.67 6.16 3.23
CA ARG A 81 -9.54 4.82 3.82
C ARG A 81 -10.84 4.02 3.69
N VAL A 82 -11.96 4.63 4.07
CA VAL A 82 -13.28 3.99 4.03
C VAL A 82 -13.65 3.62 2.60
N ILE A 83 -13.49 4.56 1.66
CA ILE A 83 -13.77 4.34 0.23
C ILE A 83 -12.90 3.22 -0.33
N ALA A 84 -11.59 3.27 -0.11
CA ALA A 84 -10.64 2.27 -0.60
C ALA A 84 -10.95 0.86 -0.06
N ASN A 85 -11.32 0.76 1.22
CA ASN A 85 -11.71 -0.52 1.82
C ASN A 85 -13.01 -1.05 1.19
N SER A 86 -14.02 -0.21 0.98
CA SER A 86 -15.27 -0.61 0.32
C SER A 86 -15.02 -1.12 -1.10
N LEU A 87 -14.22 -0.39 -1.89
CA LEU A 87 -13.86 -0.80 -3.24
C LEU A 87 -13.12 -2.15 -3.25
N TYR A 88 -12.19 -2.35 -2.32
CA TYR A 88 -11.45 -3.60 -2.20
C TYR A 88 -12.38 -4.80 -1.91
N GLU A 89 -13.27 -4.67 -0.93
CA GLU A 89 -14.20 -5.75 -0.58
C GLU A 89 -15.20 -6.04 -1.71
N ASN A 90 -15.68 -4.99 -2.39
CA ASN A 90 -16.57 -5.15 -3.55
C ASN A 90 -15.89 -5.92 -4.68
N ILE A 91 -14.68 -5.54 -5.09
CA ILE A 91 -13.94 -6.23 -6.17
C ILE A 91 -13.65 -7.69 -5.79
N LYS A 92 -13.25 -7.93 -4.55
CA LYS A 92 -13.01 -9.28 -4.02
C LYS A 92 -14.28 -10.13 -4.05
N SER A 93 -15.42 -9.55 -3.65
CA SER A 93 -16.71 -10.24 -3.66
C SER A 93 -17.17 -10.55 -5.08
N GLU A 94 -17.10 -9.58 -6.00
CA GLU A 94 -17.52 -9.76 -7.39
C GLU A 94 -16.69 -10.83 -8.12
N SER A 95 -15.40 -10.93 -7.82
CA SER A 95 -14.55 -12.00 -8.35
C SER A 95 -15.03 -13.38 -7.88
N GLY A 96 -15.43 -13.50 -6.61
CA GLY A 96 -16.00 -14.74 -6.06
C GLY A 96 -17.35 -15.10 -6.67
N LYS A 97 -18.25 -14.11 -6.83
CA LYS A 97 -19.56 -14.29 -7.48
C LYS A 97 -19.41 -14.73 -8.93
N SER A 98 -18.48 -14.12 -9.66
CA SER A 98 -18.19 -14.45 -11.07
C SER A 98 -17.69 -15.90 -11.21
N LEU A 99 -16.83 -16.35 -10.30
CA LEU A 99 -16.36 -17.74 -10.28
C LEU A 99 -17.49 -18.73 -9.98
N GLU A 100 -18.38 -18.38 -9.04
CA GLU A 100 -19.51 -19.23 -8.70
C GLU A 100 -20.51 -19.33 -9.85
N LEU A 101 -20.83 -18.22 -10.51
CA LEU A 101 -21.63 -18.21 -11.73
C LEU A 101 -21.02 -19.10 -12.81
N TYR A 102 -19.70 -19.02 -13.03
CA TYR A 102 -19.01 -19.87 -13.99
C TYR A 102 -19.15 -21.36 -13.65
N LYS A 103 -19.03 -21.75 -12.38
CA LYS A 103 -19.24 -23.15 -11.95
C LYS A 103 -20.67 -23.62 -12.21
N GLN A 104 -21.67 -22.76 -11.94
CA GLN A 104 -23.07 -23.09 -12.18
C GLN A 104 -23.37 -23.28 -13.67
N LEU A 105 -22.83 -22.39 -14.52
CA LEU A 105 -22.93 -22.52 -15.97
C LEU A 105 -22.24 -23.80 -16.46
N HIS A 106 -21.01 -24.07 -16.02
CA HIS A 106 -20.30 -25.30 -16.37
C HIS A 106 -21.10 -26.56 -16.02
N LYS A 107 -21.64 -26.62 -14.80
CA LYS A 107 -22.51 -27.73 -14.36
C LYS A 107 -23.74 -27.89 -15.26
N ALA A 108 -24.38 -26.78 -15.65
CA ALA A 108 -25.58 -26.80 -16.47
C ALA A 108 -25.34 -27.22 -17.93
N PHE A 109 -24.13 -27.01 -18.47
CA PHE A 109 -23.80 -27.25 -19.88
C PHE A 109 -22.87 -28.44 -20.14
N VAL A 110 -22.24 -29.02 -19.11
CA VAL A 110 -21.31 -30.14 -19.25
C VAL A 110 -21.83 -31.41 -18.57
N ASP A 111 -22.53 -31.30 -17.44
CA ASP A 111 -23.08 -32.47 -16.71
C ASP A 111 -24.50 -32.86 -17.19
N SER A 112 -25.02 -32.20 -18.22
CA SER A 112 -26.34 -32.45 -18.84
C SER A 112 -26.28 -33.30 -20.11
N ASP A 113 -25.08 -33.69 -20.54
CA ASP A 113 -24.80 -34.50 -21.73
C ASP A 113 -24.39 -35.97 -21.41
N GLU A 114 -24.59 -36.44 -20.16
CA GLU A 114 -24.56 -37.86 -19.75
C GLU A 114 -25.95 -38.35 -19.33
#